data_AF-A0A1G0GVB7-F1
#
_entry.id   AF-A0A1G0GVB7-F1
#
_cell.length_a   1.000
_cell.length_b   1.000
_cell.length_c   1.000
_cell.angle_alpha   90.00
_cell.angle_beta   90.00
_cell.angle_gamma   90.00
#
_symmetry.space_group_name_H-M   'P 1'
#
loop_
_entity.id
_entity.type
_entity.pdbx_description
1 polymer ?
#
loop_
_entity_poly.entity_id
_entity_poly.type
_entity_poly.pdbx_seq_one_letter_code
_entity_poly.pdbx_strand_id
1 'polypeptide(L)'
;MRNVSIQYLSDRHRLFMFIIASIVLLYFIFAPATHILYYGGDDFRYAVGGAHRLCKQDDSFYFMKTLGRPLQAYLDCVVYKFTHTLQQMIFIRILAVVLLGVGMGLLADWLYTLGFSFWMAFFASGSLFLIQKLYSDTVLTGALSLSLPILFVVLGYRCLTQAHHDALAWDDQSRKKKIKYFIYASVLFLLALLTYPAMTFFFGTLVLFKLFFSTISEWTKTRREVLQDVILFSVICIIYFAWASYNMHYHARAPIPDQYRMHFNLNLMELWARIRPLGNVFDGGPWVLLFPLGFPLGGSVVQGWLTIVLLLGALCFGCKRFLKSEFYLRHSKQALFTLGQIIIFIAALFIFCSGFYLIIPVREDMGSRLIFASVASGFPLLFWSIYRWSDVFSAQFKFAAISIVIGLFFLLEGYQANIKIMYDALHFAQTLTSVETQINRYLANGNQLRRIHFVIPGKEHPYNKFFLANAALVQLLGQGKYQIKWCSLPRGISGAEQDHQTEMLTCIHGLPENGIAVTYSRPDEPIKITQEMLLMKNQFEIEQVELRNLLA
;
A
#
# COMPACT_ATOMS: atom_id res chain seq x y z
N MET A 1 -26.94 -24.90 -27.84
CA MET A 1 -27.31 -23.88 -26.82
C MET A 1 -26.94 -24.44 -25.46
N ARG A 2 -25.85 -23.96 -24.84
CA ARG A 2 -25.46 -24.39 -23.48
C ARG A 2 -26.36 -23.69 -22.45
N ASN A 3 -26.83 -24.44 -21.45
CA ASN A 3 -27.76 -23.96 -20.42
C ASN A 3 -27.13 -22.80 -19.62
N VAL A 4 -27.68 -21.59 -19.79
CA VAL A 4 -27.18 -20.35 -19.18
C VAL A 4 -27.18 -20.40 -17.64
N SER A 5 -28.10 -21.15 -17.05
CA SER A 5 -28.20 -21.37 -15.59
C SER A 5 -27.00 -22.11 -15.01
N ILE A 6 -26.51 -23.15 -15.70
CA ILE A 6 -25.36 -23.96 -15.25
C ILE A 6 -24.07 -23.16 -15.34
N GLN A 7 -23.92 -22.33 -16.37
CA GLN A 7 -22.75 -21.48 -16.55
C GLN A 7 -22.70 -20.35 -15.49
N TYR A 8 -23.85 -19.76 -15.18
CA TYR A 8 -23.97 -18.75 -14.11
C TYR A 8 -23.67 -19.31 -12.71
N LEU A 9 -24.11 -20.53 -12.42
CA LEU A 9 -23.74 -21.26 -11.20
C LEU A 9 -22.24 -21.55 -11.15
N SER A 10 -21.65 -22.03 -12.25
CA SER A 10 -20.21 -22.30 -12.33
C SER A 10 -19.35 -21.06 -12.10
N ASP A 11 -19.76 -19.89 -12.62
CA ASP A 11 -19.04 -18.63 -12.46
C ASP A 11 -19.09 -18.10 -11.02
N ARG A 12 -20.24 -18.23 -10.34
CA ARG A 12 -20.37 -17.85 -8.92
C ARG A 12 -19.53 -18.75 -8.01
N HIS A 13 -19.52 -20.06 -8.25
CA HIS A 13 -18.69 -21.00 -7.48
C HIS A 13 -17.20 -20.70 -7.67
N ARG A 14 -16.77 -20.40 -8.91
CA ARG A 14 -15.38 -20.01 -9.20
C ARG A 14 -14.96 -18.77 -8.42
N LEU A 15 -15.76 -17.70 -8.47
CA LEU A 15 -15.48 -16.47 -7.74
C LEU A 15 -15.37 -16.73 -6.24
N PHE A 16 -16.31 -17.49 -5.67
CA PHE A 16 -16.31 -17.82 -4.25
C PHE A 16 -15.08 -18.65 -3.84
N MET A 17 -14.68 -19.62 -4.66
CA MET A 17 -13.44 -20.39 -4.46
C MET A 17 -12.21 -19.48 -4.45
N PHE A 18 -12.09 -18.56 -5.42
CA PHE A 18 -10.97 -17.62 -5.42
C PHE A 18 -10.94 -16.74 -4.18
N ILE A 19 -12.09 -16.22 -3.73
CA ILE A 19 -12.19 -15.38 -2.53
C ILE A 19 -11.78 -16.18 -1.29
N ILE A 20 -12.35 -17.35 -1.06
CA ILE A 20 -12.03 -18.18 0.11
C ILE A 20 -10.55 -18.57 0.10
N ALA A 21 -10.06 -19.10 -1.01
CA ALA A 21 -8.67 -19.52 -1.12
C ALA A 21 -7.70 -18.35 -0.84
N SER A 22 -8.01 -17.16 -1.36
CA SER A 22 -7.20 -15.97 -1.13
C SER A 22 -7.21 -15.53 0.34
N ILE A 23 -8.39 -15.51 0.98
CA ILE A 23 -8.51 -15.14 2.40
C ILE A 23 -7.73 -16.13 3.27
N VAL A 24 -7.93 -17.43 3.07
CA VAL A 24 -7.26 -18.48 3.85
C VAL A 24 -5.75 -18.41 3.67
N LEU A 25 -5.28 -18.24 2.43
CA LEU A 25 -3.86 -18.19 2.12
C LEU A 25 -3.18 -16.95 2.71
N LEU A 26 -3.75 -15.76 2.50
CA LEU A 26 -3.21 -14.53 3.08
C LEU A 26 -3.28 -14.56 4.61
N TYR A 27 -4.33 -15.16 5.19
CA TYR A 27 -4.39 -15.38 6.63
C TYR A 27 -3.20 -16.21 7.11
N PHE A 28 -2.89 -17.35 6.49
CA PHE A 28 -1.74 -18.15 6.93
C PHE A 28 -0.39 -17.45 6.71
N ILE A 29 -0.23 -16.69 5.61
CA ILE A 29 0.97 -15.89 5.35
C ILE A 29 1.17 -14.82 6.43
N PHE A 30 0.11 -14.18 6.91
CA PHE A 30 0.22 -13.07 7.87
C PHE A 30 -0.10 -13.44 9.32
N ALA A 31 -0.63 -14.64 9.58
CA ALA A 31 -1.07 -15.10 10.89
C ALA A 31 -0.03 -14.87 12.00
N PRO A 32 1.27 -15.20 11.80
CA PRO A 32 2.27 -14.97 12.84
C PRO A 32 2.33 -13.50 13.28
N ALA A 33 2.21 -12.55 12.37
CA ALA A 33 2.28 -11.14 12.70
C ALA A 33 0.95 -10.56 13.19
N THR A 34 -0.20 -11.05 12.70
CA THR A 34 -1.51 -10.52 13.09
C THR A 34 -1.87 -10.88 14.53
N HIS A 35 -1.36 -11.99 15.05
CA HIS A 35 -1.66 -12.48 16.41
C HIS A 35 -0.70 -11.99 17.49
N ILE A 36 0.43 -11.36 17.14
CA ILE A 36 1.31 -10.75 18.15
C ILE A 36 0.63 -9.49 18.71
N LEU A 37 0.63 -9.38 20.04
CA LEU A 37 0.06 -8.26 20.77
C LEU A 37 1.07 -7.09 20.80
N TYR A 38 0.87 -6.14 19.89
CA TYR A 38 1.64 -4.89 19.84
C TYR A 38 0.81 -3.79 19.18
N TYR A 39 1.22 -2.54 19.35
CA TYR A 39 0.86 -1.44 18.46
C TYR A 39 2.06 -1.17 17.54
N GLY A 40 1.85 -0.91 16.25
CA GLY A 40 2.91 -0.61 15.28
C GLY A 40 2.75 0.76 14.62
N GLY A 41 3.81 1.57 14.58
CA GLY A 41 3.80 2.86 13.87
C GLY A 41 2.69 3.81 14.33
N ASP A 42 1.80 4.20 13.41
CA ASP A 42 0.68 5.12 13.69
C ASP A 42 -0.37 4.51 14.64
N ASP A 43 -0.40 3.18 14.81
CA ASP A 43 -1.27 2.49 15.77
C ASP A 43 -1.13 3.00 17.21
N PHE A 44 0.08 3.38 17.60
CA PHE A 44 0.33 3.86 18.96
C PHE A 44 -0.50 5.11 19.23
N ARG A 45 -0.71 5.96 18.22
CA ARG A 45 -1.61 7.11 18.32
C ARG A 45 -3.04 6.67 18.57
N TYR A 46 -3.44 5.59 17.91
CA TYR A 46 -4.77 5.01 18.00
C TYR A 46 -5.00 4.14 19.26
N ALA A 47 -3.97 3.85 20.04
CA ALA A 47 -4.10 3.21 21.35
C ALA A 47 -4.76 4.12 22.41
N VAL A 48 -4.85 5.44 22.16
CA VAL A 48 -5.11 6.47 23.19
C VAL A 48 -6.59 6.91 23.29
N GLY A 49 -7.51 6.17 22.67
CA GLY A 49 -8.88 6.65 22.46
C GLY A 49 -9.84 6.47 23.58
N GLY A 50 -9.92 5.25 24.06
CA GLY A 50 -11.16 4.79 24.67
C GLY A 50 -12.35 4.97 23.72
N ALA A 51 -13.47 4.34 24.07
CA ALA A 51 -14.70 4.48 23.27
C ALA A 51 -15.29 5.91 23.30
N HIS A 52 -14.90 6.72 24.28
CA HIS A 52 -15.57 7.98 24.63
C HIS A 52 -14.95 9.24 24.02
N ARG A 53 -13.74 9.17 23.45
CA ARG A 53 -13.06 10.36 22.90
C ARG A 53 -13.61 10.69 21.52
N LEU A 54 -14.00 11.95 21.33
CA LEU A 54 -14.50 12.44 20.04
C LEU A 54 -13.36 12.53 19.03
N CYS A 55 -13.44 11.79 17.92
CA CYS A 55 -12.45 11.85 16.82
C CYS A 55 -12.31 13.27 16.23
N LYS A 56 -13.35 14.10 16.35
CA LYS A 56 -13.33 15.51 15.94
C LYS A 56 -12.32 16.35 16.76
N GLN A 57 -11.73 15.84 17.84
CA GLN A 57 -10.67 16.53 18.57
C GLN A 57 -9.27 15.97 18.24
N ASP A 58 -9.17 15.01 17.31
CA ASP A 58 -7.89 14.46 16.85
C ASP A 58 -7.35 15.24 15.66
N ASP A 59 -6.11 15.71 15.76
CA ASP A 59 -5.43 16.44 14.69
C ASP A 59 -5.33 15.62 13.39
N SER A 60 -5.29 14.28 13.47
CA SER A 60 -5.25 13.40 12.29
C SER A 60 -6.57 13.39 11.53
N PHE A 61 -7.69 13.41 12.27
CA PHE A 61 -9.00 13.46 11.68
C PHE A 61 -9.18 14.76 10.88
N TYR A 62 -8.75 15.89 11.43
CA TYR A 62 -8.72 17.16 10.70
C TYR A 62 -7.72 17.13 9.55
N PHE A 63 -6.51 16.62 9.76
CA PHE A 63 -5.50 16.53 8.73
C PHE A 63 -6.00 15.76 7.50
N MET A 64 -6.55 14.55 7.69
CA MET A 64 -7.08 13.74 6.59
C MET A 64 -8.26 14.44 5.90
N LYS A 65 -9.14 15.12 6.65
CA LYS A 65 -10.19 15.94 6.06
C LYS A 65 -9.64 17.09 5.23
N THR A 66 -8.63 17.80 5.74
CA THR A 66 -7.97 18.90 5.02
C THR A 66 -7.33 18.40 3.74
N LEU A 67 -6.70 17.22 3.74
CA LEU A 67 -6.13 16.59 2.53
C LEU A 67 -7.15 16.12 1.48
N GLY A 68 -8.44 16.33 1.71
CA GLY A 68 -9.49 15.82 0.84
C GLY A 68 -9.70 14.31 0.98
N ARG A 69 -9.32 13.70 2.12
CA ARG A 69 -9.53 12.27 2.42
C ARG A 69 -10.54 12.07 3.55
N PRO A 70 -11.79 12.55 3.40
CA PRO A 70 -12.77 12.51 4.48
C PRO A 70 -13.18 11.07 4.81
N LEU A 71 -13.27 10.18 3.81
CA LEU A 71 -13.67 8.79 4.04
C LEU A 71 -12.62 8.07 4.89
N GLN A 72 -11.35 8.30 4.58
CA GLN A 72 -10.23 7.84 5.40
C GLN A 72 -10.32 8.32 6.86
N ALA A 73 -10.57 9.61 7.06
CA ALA A 73 -10.71 10.17 8.40
C ALA A 73 -11.81 9.48 9.22
N TYR A 74 -12.95 9.17 8.59
CA TYR A 74 -14.04 8.45 9.25
C TYR A 74 -13.72 6.98 9.50
N LEU A 75 -13.05 6.31 8.57
CA LEU A 75 -12.60 4.92 8.75
C LEU A 75 -11.62 4.82 9.92
N ASP A 76 -10.61 5.68 9.98
CA ASP A 76 -9.64 5.71 11.08
C ASP A 76 -10.33 6.00 12.42
N CYS A 77 -11.31 6.91 12.43
CA CYS A 77 -12.11 7.19 13.61
C CYS A 77 -12.91 5.97 14.09
N VAL A 78 -13.51 5.21 13.17
CA VAL A 78 -14.25 3.99 13.50
C VAL A 78 -13.27 2.95 14.05
N VAL A 79 -12.15 2.72 13.37
CA VAL A 79 -11.10 1.78 13.81
C VAL A 79 -10.65 2.13 15.23
N TYR A 80 -10.31 3.39 15.50
CA TYR A 80 -9.87 3.86 16.82
C TYR A 80 -10.83 3.53 17.96
N LYS A 81 -12.14 3.68 17.73
CA LYS A 81 -13.15 3.33 18.74
C LYS A 81 -13.15 1.84 19.05
N PHE A 82 -12.91 1.03 18.03
CA PHE A 82 -12.90 -0.42 18.12
C PHE A 82 -11.54 -1.03 18.50
N THR A 83 -10.43 -0.26 18.52
CA THR A 83 -9.06 -0.76 18.77
C THR A 83 -8.39 -0.21 20.04
N HIS A 84 -9.18 0.14 21.05
CA HIS A 84 -8.65 0.73 22.28
C HIS A 84 -7.90 -0.28 23.17
N THR A 85 -7.88 -1.57 22.80
CA THR A 85 -7.05 -2.62 23.42
C THR A 85 -6.17 -3.35 22.40
N LEU A 86 -5.04 -3.92 22.86
CA LEU A 86 -4.15 -4.74 22.03
C LEU A 86 -4.87 -5.96 21.43
N GLN A 87 -5.77 -6.59 22.18
CA GLN A 87 -6.55 -7.74 21.68
C GLN A 87 -7.48 -7.33 20.54
N GLN A 88 -8.05 -6.13 20.61
CA GLN A 88 -8.93 -5.63 19.56
C GLN A 88 -8.18 -5.30 18.26
N MET A 89 -6.90 -4.93 18.35
CA MET A 89 -6.06 -4.73 17.17
C MET A 89 -5.91 -6.00 16.33
N ILE A 90 -5.91 -7.18 16.95
CA ILE A 90 -5.90 -8.46 16.23
C ILE A 90 -7.09 -8.53 15.27
N PHE A 91 -8.30 -8.16 15.72
CA PHE A 91 -9.49 -8.21 14.87
C PHE A 91 -9.41 -7.26 13.67
N ILE A 92 -8.88 -6.05 13.85
CA ILE A 92 -8.73 -5.10 12.74
C ILE A 92 -7.65 -5.55 11.76
N ARG A 93 -6.53 -6.11 12.24
CA ARG A 93 -5.50 -6.69 11.36
C ARG A 93 -6.05 -7.88 10.56
N ILE A 94 -6.81 -8.76 11.20
CA ILE A 94 -7.51 -9.87 10.51
C ILE A 94 -8.50 -9.31 9.48
N LEU A 95 -9.30 -8.30 9.83
CA LEU A 95 -10.22 -7.66 8.90
C LEU A 95 -9.49 -7.06 7.69
N ALA A 96 -8.35 -6.42 7.90
CA ALA A 96 -7.51 -5.89 6.83
C ALA A 96 -7.04 -7.01 5.88
N VAL A 97 -6.56 -8.13 6.43
CA VAL A 97 -6.17 -9.33 5.66
C VAL A 97 -7.35 -9.93 4.90
N VAL A 98 -8.53 -10.01 5.52
CA VAL A 98 -9.76 -10.49 4.85
C VAL A 98 -10.11 -9.60 3.66
N LEU A 99 -10.05 -8.27 3.81
CA LEU A 99 -10.33 -7.33 2.72
C LEU A 99 -9.31 -7.46 1.57
N LEU A 100 -8.02 -7.66 1.88
CA LEU A 100 -7.01 -7.96 0.86
C LEU A 100 -7.32 -9.28 0.15
N GLY A 101 -7.74 -10.32 0.89
CA GLY A 101 -8.15 -11.61 0.33
C GLY A 101 -9.36 -11.52 -0.60
N VAL A 102 -10.37 -10.71 -0.23
CA VAL A 102 -11.50 -10.43 -1.12
C VAL A 102 -11.05 -9.71 -2.39
N GLY A 103 -10.18 -8.70 -2.27
CA GLY A 103 -9.60 -7.98 -3.41
C GLY A 103 -8.82 -8.91 -4.35
N MET A 104 -7.96 -9.77 -3.79
CA MET A 104 -7.20 -10.78 -4.52
C MET A 104 -8.12 -11.77 -5.23
N GLY A 105 -9.14 -12.30 -4.55
CA GLY A 105 -10.08 -13.24 -5.16
C GLY A 105 -10.88 -12.63 -6.31
N LEU A 106 -11.33 -11.37 -6.16
CA LEU A 106 -12.01 -10.63 -7.21
C LEU A 106 -11.11 -10.35 -8.42
N LEU A 107 -9.83 -10.06 -8.17
CA LEU A 107 -8.86 -9.82 -9.23
C LEU A 107 -8.49 -11.13 -9.95
N ALA A 108 -8.29 -12.23 -9.23
CA ALA A 108 -8.04 -13.55 -9.80
C ALA A 108 -9.19 -14.01 -10.70
N ASP A 109 -10.44 -13.86 -10.26
CA ASP A 109 -11.61 -14.17 -11.09
C ASP A 109 -11.63 -13.32 -12.36
N TRP A 110 -11.30 -12.03 -12.27
CA TRP A 110 -11.22 -11.16 -13.44
C TRP A 110 -10.08 -11.54 -14.40
N LEU A 111 -8.89 -11.87 -13.89
CA LEU A 111 -7.77 -12.36 -14.71
C LEU A 111 -8.13 -13.67 -15.41
N TYR A 112 -8.87 -14.57 -14.75
CA TYR A 112 -9.40 -15.77 -15.38
C TYR A 112 -10.32 -15.44 -16.56
N THR A 113 -11.18 -14.41 -16.44
CA THR A 113 -12.02 -13.96 -17.57
C THR A 113 -11.22 -13.34 -18.73
N LEU A 114 -9.99 -12.88 -18.48
CA LEU A 114 -9.06 -12.42 -19.54
C LEU A 114 -8.35 -13.58 -20.26
N GLY A 115 -8.57 -14.83 -19.88
CA GLY A 115 -8.01 -16.02 -20.53
C GLY A 115 -6.82 -16.65 -19.80
N PHE A 116 -6.56 -16.26 -18.55
CA PHE A 116 -5.57 -16.92 -17.70
C PHE A 116 -6.10 -18.28 -17.24
N SER A 117 -5.22 -19.26 -17.05
CA SER A 117 -5.59 -20.51 -16.38
C SER A 117 -5.97 -20.23 -14.92
N PHE A 118 -6.72 -21.13 -14.29
CA PHE A 118 -7.13 -21.00 -12.88
C PHE A 118 -5.96 -20.67 -11.95
N TRP A 119 -4.88 -21.47 -12.03
CA TRP A 119 -3.68 -21.30 -11.22
C TRP A 119 -2.88 -20.06 -11.58
N MET A 120 -2.75 -19.75 -12.88
CA MET A 120 -2.06 -18.55 -13.33
C MET A 120 -2.76 -17.28 -12.82
N ALA A 121 -4.08 -17.23 -12.89
CA ALA A 121 -4.88 -16.11 -12.40
C ALA A 121 -4.74 -15.94 -10.88
N PHE A 122 -4.78 -17.04 -10.13
CA PHE A 122 -4.62 -17.03 -8.67
C PHE A 122 -3.23 -16.51 -8.26
N PHE A 123 -2.15 -17.08 -8.81
CA PHE A 123 -0.80 -16.66 -8.44
C PHE A 123 -0.47 -15.25 -8.92
N ALA A 124 -0.86 -14.88 -10.15
CA ALA A 124 -0.62 -13.53 -10.66
C ALA A 124 -1.35 -12.46 -9.84
N SER A 125 -2.58 -12.74 -9.40
CA SER A 125 -3.29 -11.86 -8.48
C SER A 125 -2.63 -11.81 -7.11
N GLY A 126 -2.17 -12.95 -6.59
CA GLY A 126 -1.51 -13.03 -5.29
C GLY A 126 -0.25 -12.18 -5.24
N SER A 127 0.58 -12.23 -6.28
CA SER A 127 1.81 -11.44 -6.38
C SER A 127 1.58 -9.93 -6.28
N LEU A 128 0.51 -9.42 -6.89
CA LEU A 128 0.14 -8.00 -6.78
C LEU A 128 -0.26 -7.58 -5.36
N PHE A 129 -0.85 -8.48 -4.58
CA PHE A 129 -1.30 -8.20 -3.20
C PHE A 129 -0.21 -8.49 -2.16
N LEU A 130 0.89 -9.15 -2.55
CA LEU A 130 2.06 -9.42 -1.71
C LEU A 130 3.21 -8.41 -1.91
N ILE A 131 2.97 -7.30 -2.61
CA ILE A 131 3.95 -6.21 -2.73
C ILE A 131 4.30 -5.67 -1.34
N GLN A 132 5.59 -5.61 -1.03
CA GLN A 132 6.10 -5.28 0.31
C GLN A 132 5.55 -3.98 0.92
N LYS A 133 5.34 -2.98 0.08
CA LYS A 133 4.86 -1.66 0.49
C LYS A 133 3.38 -1.66 0.90
N LEU A 134 2.62 -2.69 0.53
CA LEU A 134 1.21 -2.78 0.87
C LEU A 134 1.02 -3.29 2.31
N TYR A 135 1.77 -4.33 2.70
CA TYR A 135 1.50 -5.03 3.94
C TYR A 135 2.14 -4.40 5.19
N SER A 136 3.22 -3.62 5.08
CA SER A 136 3.87 -3.02 6.25
C SER A 136 2.93 -2.06 6.98
N ASP A 137 2.10 -1.35 6.23
CA ASP A 137 1.11 -0.44 6.79
C ASP A 137 -0.22 -1.19 7.00
N THR A 138 -0.70 -1.96 6.02
CA THR A 138 -2.03 -2.59 6.11
C THR A 138 -2.10 -3.71 7.15
N VAL A 139 -1.10 -4.59 7.20
CA VAL A 139 -1.10 -5.80 8.05
C VAL A 139 -0.57 -5.50 9.43
N LEU A 140 0.55 -4.77 9.56
CA LEU A 140 1.11 -4.45 10.88
C LEU A 140 0.24 -3.45 11.62
N THR A 141 -0.26 -2.42 10.94
CA THR A 141 -1.01 -1.35 11.60
C THR A 141 -2.53 -1.48 11.43
N GLY A 142 -3.00 -2.57 10.81
CA GLY A 142 -4.43 -2.77 10.56
C GLY A 142 -5.09 -1.66 9.74
N ALA A 143 -4.29 -0.89 8.98
CA ALA A 143 -4.78 0.29 8.28
C ALA A 143 -5.67 -0.11 7.09
N LEU A 144 -6.98 0.00 7.26
CA LEU A 144 -7.98 -0.26 6.20
C LEU A 144 -7.86 0.71 5.00
N SER A 145 -7.10 1.79 5.20
CA SER A 145 -6.84 2.87 4.25
C SER A 145 -6.18 2.46 2.96
N LEU A 146 -5.60 1.27 2.92
CA LEU A 146 -4.83 0.74 1.79
C LEU A 146 -5.55 -0.41 1.09
N SER A 147 -6.21 -1.30 1.85
CA SER A 147 -6.99 -2.41 1.29
C SER A 147 -8.29 -1.93 0.60
N LEU A 148 -8.98 -0.95 1.20
CA LEU A 148 -10.27 -0.47 0.69
C LEU A 148 -10.18 0.26 -0.67
N PRO A 149 -9.24 1.20 -0.91
CA PRO A 149 -9.11 1.83 -2.22
C PRO A 149 -8.86 0.82 -3.34
N ILE A 150 -8.00 -0.18 -3.10
CA ILE A 150 -7.70 -1.22 -4.09
C ILE A 150 -8.96 -2.06 -4.36
N LEU A 151 -9.69 -2.45 -3.32
CA LEU A 151 -10.95 -3.17 -3.46
C LEU A 151 -11.97 -2.37 -4.28
N PHE A 152 -12.13 -1.07 -3.99
CA PHE A 152 -13.01 -0.19 -4.76
C PHE A 152 -12.56 -0.04 -6.22
N VAL A 153 -11.26 0.04 -6.49
CA VAL A 153 -10.73 0.06 -7.86
C VAL A 153 -11.04 -1.24 -8.60
N VAL A 154 -10.81 -2.40 -7.98
CA VAL A 154 -11.10 -3.70 -8.59
C VAL A 154 -12.60 -3.85 -8.87
N LEU A 155 -13.46 -3.49 -7.91
CA LEU A 155 -14.91 -3.51 -8.09
C LEU A 155 -15.37 -2.52 -9.17
N GLY A 156 -14.83 -1.31 -9.17
CA GLY A 156 -15.14 -0.28 -10.16
C GLY A 156 -14.74 -0.72 -11.58
N TYR A 157 -13.57 -1.34 -11.73
CA TYR A 157 -13.11 -1.88 -13.00
C TYR A 157 -13.95 -3.07 -13.48
N ARG A 158 -14.41 -3.93 -12.56
CA ARG A 158 -15.37 -5.00 -12.89
C ARG A 158 -16.71 -4.43 -13.37
N CYS A 159 -17.20 -3.33 -12.76
CA CYS A 159 -18.38 -2.63 -13.27
C CYS A 159 -18.17 -2.10 -14.70
N LEU A 160 -17.01 -1.52 -15.01
CA LEU A 160 -16.69 -1.10 -16.38
C LEU A 160 -16.66 -2.27 -17.37
N THR A 161 -16.06 -3.39 -16.95
CA THR A 161 -16.02 -4.62 -17.77
C THR A 161 -17.44 -5.11 -18.09
N GLN A 162 -18.34 -5.09 -17.10
CA GLN A 162 -19.75 -5.44 -17.29
C GLN A 162 -20.47 -4.43 -18.22
N ALA A 163 -20.17 -3.14 -18.09
CA ALA A 163 -20.73 -2.09 -18.92
C ALA A 163 -20.39 -2.26 -20.42
N HIS A 164 -19.17 -2.72 -20.71
CA HIS A 164 -18.72 -3.01 -22.08
C HIS A 164 -19.31 -4.31 -22.64
N HIS A 165 -19.55 -5.31 -21.78
CA HIS A 165 -20.21 -6.54 -22.18
C HIS A 165 -21.67 -6.31 -22.58
N ASP A 166 -22.41 -5.53 -21.78
CA ASP A 166 -23.81 -5.18 -22.05
C ASP A 166 -23.98 -4.25 -23.27
N ALA A 167 -22.91 -3.56 -23.69
CA ALA A 167 -22.93 -2.65 -24.85
C ALA A 167 -23.07 -3.34 -26.21
N LEU A 168 -22.90 -4.67 -26.27
CA LEU A 168 -23.04 -5.45 -27.51
C LEU A 168 -24.52 -5.71 -27.88
N ALA A 169 -25.48 -5.43 -26.98
CA ALA A 169 -26.91 -5.58 -27.23
C ALA A 169 -27.54 -4.23 -27.65
N TRP A 170 -28.13 -4.18 -28.85
CA TRP A 170 -28.70 -2.98 -29.49
C TRP A 170 -30.11 -2.62 -28.96
N ASP A 171 -30.34 -2.78 -27.66
CA ASP A 171 -31.63 -2.49 -27.03
C ASP A 171 -31.52 -1.31 -26.06
N ASP A 172 -32.57 -0.50 -25.96
CA ASP A 172 -32.65 0.69 -25.10
C ASP A 172 -32.46 0.31 -23.62
N GLN A 173 -32.88 -0.90 -23.24
CA GLN A 173 -32.64 -1.47 -21.91
C GLN A 173 -31.14 -1.69 -21.62
N SER A 174 -30.37 -2.09 -22.63
CA SER A 174 -28.92 -2.34 -22.52
C SER A 174 -28.13 -1.04 -22.40
N ARG A 175 -28.57 0.02 -23.09
CA ARG A 175 -27.99 1.38 -22.93
C ARG A 175 -28.15 1.91 -21.51
N LYS A 176 -29.34 1.73 -20.89
CA LYS A 176 -29.60 2.12 -19.50
C LYS A 176 -28.71 1.33 -18.52
N LYS A 177 -28.55 0.01 -18.72
CA LYS A 177 -27.65 -0.83 -17.91
C LYS A 177 -26.20 -0.39 -18.02
N LYS A 178 -25.72 -0.07 -19.23
CA LYS A 178 -24.37 0.49 -19.44
C LYS A 178 -24.15 1.74 -18.60
N ILE A 179 -25.01 2.75 -18.73
CA ILE A 179 -24.90 4.01 -17.99
C ILE A 179 -24.89 3.76 -16.47
N LYS A 180 -25.75 2.85 -15.98
CA LYS A 180 -25.79 2.45 -14.57
C LYS A 180 -24.44 1.93 -14.08
N TYR A 181 -23.79 1.03 -14.82
CA TYR A 181 -22.48 0.49 -14.44
C TYR A 181 -21.36 1.53 -14.53
N PHE A 182 -21.41 2.45 -15.50
CA PHE A 182 -20.49 3.59 -15.55
C PHE A 182 -20.63 4.47 -14.30
N ILE A 183 -21.86 4.77 -13.88
CA ILE A 183 -22.11 5.54 -12.65
C ILE A 183 -21.57 4.80 -11.42
N TYR A 184 -21.81 3.50 -11.30
CA TYR A 184 -21.28 2.69 -10.19
C TYR A 184 -19.76 2.67 -10.17
N ALA A 185 -19.10 2.50 -11.32
CA ALA A 185 -17.65 2.60 -11.42
C ALA A 185 -17.16 3.99 -10.97
N SER A 186 -17.84 5.05 -11.40
CA SER A 186 -17.48 6.42 -11.02
C SER A 186 -17.56 6.66 -9.51
N VAL A 187 -18.63 6.20 -8.88
CA VAL A 187 -18.80 6.30 -7.42
C VAL A 187 -17.70 5.52 -6.71
N LEU A 188 -17.39 4.30 -7.15
CA LEU A 188 -16.34 3.49 -6.55
C LEU A 188 -14.95 4.11 -6.69
N PHE A 189 -14.60 4.67 -7.86
CA PHE A 189 -13.33 5.38 -8.03
C PHE A 189 -13.27 6.66 -7.19
N LEU A 190 -14.37 7.39 -7.06
CA LEU A 190 -14.43 8.55 -6.17
C LEU A 190 -14.24 8.15 -4.71
N LEU A 191 -14.88 7.07 -4.24
CA LEU A 191 -14.70 6.53 -2.90
C LEU A 191 -13.24 6.08 -2.66
N ALA A 192 -12.61 5.46 -3.67
CA ALA A 192 -11.20 5.10 -3.61
C ALA A 192 -10.30 6.33 -3.43
N LEU A 193 -10.53 7.40 -4.22
CA LEU A 193 -9.78 8.67 -4.10
C LEU A 193 -10.02 9.36 -2.75
N LEU A 194 -11.26 9.39 -2.25
CA LEU A 194 -11.61 9.95 -0.93
C LEU A 194 -11.02 9.15 0.25
N THR A 195 -10.52 7.95 -0.01
CA THR A 195 -9.79 7.12 0.96
C THR A 195 -8.28 7.34 0.79
N TYR A 196 -7.72 6.95 -0.36
CA TYR A 196 -6.29 7.06 -0.61
C TYR A 196 -5.96 7.23 -2.11
N PRO A 197 -5.69 8.47 -2.58
CA PRO A 197 -5.54 8.74 -4.01
C PRO A 197 -4.43 7.97 -4.72
N ALA A 198 -3.27 7.78 -4.07
CA ALA A 198 -2.13 7.11 -4.71
C ALA A 198 -2.43 5.64 -5.04
N MET A 199 -3.19 4.95 -4.18
CA MET A 199 -3.59 3.56 -4.40
C MET A 199 -4.61 3.44 -5.53
N THR A 200 -5.43 4.47 -5.74
CA THR A 200 -6.44 4.48 -6.80
C THR A 200 -5.83 4.37 -8.21
N PHE A 201 -4.59 4.83 -8.41
CA PHE A 201 -3.86 4.69 -9.67
C PHE A 201 -3.51 3.24 -10.03
N PHE A 202 -3.72 2.28 -9.11
CA PHE A 202 -3.73 0.85 -9.43
C PHE A 202 -4.71 0.50 -10.57
N PHE A 203 -5.73 1.34 -10.81
CA PHE A 203 -6.60 1.25 -11.98
C PHE A 203 -5.81 1.10 -13.29
N GLY A 204 -4.72 1.87 -13.46
CA GLY A 204 -3.89 1.79 -14.66
C GLY A 204 -3.21 0.42 -14.83
N THR A 205 -2.89 -0.27 -13.73
CA THR A 205 -2.36 -1.64 -13.76
C THR A 205 -3.38 -2.61 -14.34
N LEU A 206 -4.67 -2.48 -13.99
CA LEU A 206 -5.75 -3.29 -14.56
C LEU A 206 -5.92 -3.02 -16.07
N VAL A 207 -5.84 -1.76 -16.49
CA VAL A 207 -5.86 -1.41 -17.91
C VAL A 207 -4.66 -1.99 -18.66
N LEU A 208 -3.46 -1.99 -18.05
CA LEU A 208 -2.27 -2.62 -18.62
C LEU A 208 -2.45 -4.13 -18.81
N PHE A 209 -3.02 -4.86 -17.85
CA PHE A 209 -3.36 -6.28 -18.03
C PHE A 209 -4.24 -6.50 -19.27
N LYS A 210 -5.28 -5.68 -19.44
CA LYS A 210 -6.12 -5.75 -20.63
C LYS A 210 -5.31 -5.52 -21.90
N LEU A 211 -4.46 -4.49 -21.96
CA LEU A 211 -3.64 -4.20 -23.14
C LEU A 211 -2.62 -5.28 -23.48
N PHE A 212 -1.92 -5.83 -22.49
CA PHE A 212 -0.87 -6.83 -22.72
C PHE A 212 -1.45 -8.18 -23.19
N PHE A 213 -2.64 -8.54 -22.73
CA PHE A 213 -3.24 -9.85 -22.95
C PHE A 213 -4.39 -9.87 -23.95
N SER A 214 -4.87 -8.72 -24.43
CA SER A 214 -5.80 -8.64 -25.56
C SER A 214 -5.15 -8.96 -26.91
N THR A 215 -5.94 -9.54 -27.81
CA THR A 215 -5.53 -9.89 -29.17
C THR A 215 -5.40 -8.64 -30.06
N ILE A 216 -4.33 -8.57 -30.86
CA ILE A 216 -4.08 -7.43 -31.78
C ILE A 216 -5.23 -7.25 -32.79
N SER A 217 -5.88 -8.34 -33.22
CA SER A 217 -7.04 -8.30 -34.12
C SER A 217 -8.24 -7.55 -33.53
N GLU A 218 -8.37 -7.53 -32.20
CA GLU A 218 -9.44 -6.83 -31.48
C GLU A 218 -9.04 -5.42 -31.04
N TRP A 219 -7.95 -4.88 -31.59
CA TRP A 219 -7.41 -3.59 -31.18
C TRP A 219 -8.43 -2.47 -31.22
N THR A 220 -9.24 -2.36 -32.28
CA THR A 220 -10.24 -1.29 -32.42
C THR A 220 -11.24 -1.29 -31.25
N LYS A 221 -11.68 -2.48 -30.82
CA LYS A 221 -12.57 -2.66 -29.67
C LYS A 221 -11.84 -2.31 -28.38
N THR A 222 -10.67 -2.93 -28.16
CA THR A 222 -9.85 -2.72 -26.95
C THR A 222 -9.49 -1.25 -26.76
N ARG A 223 -9.03 -0.58 -27.81
CA ARG A 223 -8.69 0.85 -27.83
C ARG A 223 -9.88 1.72 -27.41
N ARG A 224 -11.07 1.45 -27.94
CA ARG A 224 -12.29 2.21 -27.60
C ARG A 224 -12.65 2.04 -26.12
N GLU A 225 -12.61 0.82 -25.62
CA GLU A 225 -12.91 0.53 -24.21
C GLU A 225 -11.87 1.19 -23.29
N VAL A 226 -10.58 1.00 -23.56
CA VAL A 226 -9.49 1.62 -22.79
C VAL A 226 -9.60 3.14 -22.78
N LEU A 227 -9.89 3.77 -23.92
CA LEU A 227 -10.06 5.22 -24.00
C LEU A 227 -11.24 5.69 -23.14
N GLN A 228 -12.38 4.99 -23.20
CA GLN A 228 -13.56 5.31 -22.36
C GLN A 228 -13.24 5.17 -20.87
N ASP A 229 -12.56 4.09 -20.49
CA ASP A 229 -12.19 3.80 -19.11
C ASP A 229 -11.23 4.87 -18.56
N VAL A 230 -10.17 5.19 -19.30
CA VAL A 230 -9.16 6.19 -18.91
C VAL A 230 -9.74 7.60 -18.86
N ILE A 231 -10.59 7.98 -19.82
CA ILE A 231 -11.25 9.30 -19.80
C ILE A 231 -12.16 9.41 -18.57
N LEU A 232 -12.97 8.39 -18.29
CA LEU A 232 -13.86 8.39 -17.13
C LEU A 232 -13.08 8.58 -15.84
N PHE A 233 -12.05 7.75 -15.63
CA PHE A 233 -11.21 7.81 -14.43
C PHE A 233 -10.51 9.18 -14.31
N SER A 234 -9.99 9.72 -15.42
CA SER A 234 -9.34 11.04 -15.43
C SER A 234 -10.30 12.17 -15.06
N VAL A 235 -11.54 12.15 -15.54
CA VAL A 235 -12.59 13.12 -15.16
C VAL A 235 -12.85 13.05 -13.65
N ILE A 236 -12.95 11.85 -13.08
CA ILE A 236 -13.18 11.67 -11.63
C ILE A 236 -11.98 12.17 -10.83
N CYS A 237 -10.75 11.89 -11.28
CA CYS A 237 -9.55 12.46 -10.67
C CYS A 237 -9.57 13.98 -10.68
N ILE A 238 -9.94 14.62 -11.80
CA ILE A 238 -10.04 16.08 -11.88
C ILE A 238 -11.06 16.61 -10.86
N ILE A 239 -12.25 16.00 -10.78
CA ILE A 239 -13.28 16.38 -9.79
C ILE A 239 -12.73 16.27 -8.36
N TYR A 240 -12.09 15.14 -8.04
CA TYR A 240 -11.48 14.92 -6.72
C TYR A 240 -10.41 15.96 -6.40
N PHE A 241 -9.45 16.18 -7.31
CA PHE A 241 -8.34 17.09 -7.07
C PHE A 241 -8.79 18.55 -7.01
N ALA A 242 -9.79 18.95 -7.80
CA ALA A 242 -10.41 20.27 -7.70
C ALA A 242 -11.06 20.47 -6.32
N TRP A 243 -11.83 19.49 -5.85
CA TRP A 243 -12.46 19.54 -4.53
C TRP A 243 -11.43 19.52 -3.39
N ALA A 244 -10.42 18.67 -3.47
CA ALA A 244 -9.36 18.56 -2.47
C ALA A 244 -8.52 19.85 -2.39
N SER A 245 -8.20 20.45 -3.55
CA SER A 245 -7.49 21.74 -3.61
C SER A 245 -8.32 22.88 -2.99
N TYR A 246 -9.62 22.96 -3.32
CA TYR A 246 -10.55 23.89 -2.68
C TYR A 246 -10.58 23.70 -1.16
N ASN A 247 -10.74 22.46 -0.70
CA ASN A 247 -10.80 22.13 0.72
C ASN A 247 -9.50 22.48 1.46
N MET A 248 -8.33 22.20 0.88
CA MET A 248 -7.04 22.57 1.44
C MET A 248 -6.85 24.09 1.54
N HIS A 249 -7.30 24.85 0.55
CA HIS A 249 -7.17 26.30 0.54
C HIS A 249 -8.03 26.97 1.63
N TYR A 250 -9.28 26.54 1.79
CA TYR A 250 -10.24 27.21 2.71
C TYR A 250 -10.32 26.57 4.11
N HIS A 251 -9.76 25.38 4.32
CA HIS A 251 -9.85 24.65 5.59
C HIS A 251 -8.49 24.15 6.13
N ALA A 252 -7.38 24.82 5.81
CA ALA A 252 -6.07 24.56 6.41
C ALA A 252 -6.03 25.00 7.88
N ARG A 253 -6.53 24.15 8.79
CA ARG A 253 -6.37 24.33 10.25
C ARG A 253 -5.17 23.56 10.82
N ALA A 254 -4.57 22.67 10.03
CA ALA A 254 -3.38 21.90 10.40
C ALA A 254 -2.25 22.19 9.41
N PRO A 255 -0.99 22.27 9.87
CA PRO A 255 0.16 22.41 8.99
C PRO A 255 0.24 21.19 8.07
N ILE A 256 0.14 21.42 6.76
CA ILE A 256 0.20 20.36 5.76
C ILE A 256 1.67 20.15 5.38
N PRO A 257 2.25 18.96 5.65
CA PRO A 257 3.61 18.65 5.21
C PRO A 257 3.70 18.83 3.69
N ASP A 258 4.85 19.32 3.22
CA ASP A 258 5.01 19.68 1.81
C ASP A 258 4.65 18.54 0.87
N GLN A 259 4.99 17.30 1.20
CA GLN A 259 4.66 16.10 0.40
C GLN A 259 3.15 15.86 0.17
N TYR A 260 2.29 16.38 1.03
CA TYR A 260 0.83 16.26 0.90
C TYR A 260 0.17 17.54 0.38
N ARG A 261 0.95 18.58 0.10
CA ARG A 261 0.41 19.79 -0.52
C ARG A 261 -0.03 19.48 -1.95
N MET A 262 -1.27 19.83 -2.28
CA MET A 262 -1.81 19.74 -3.64
C MET A 262 -1.29 20.91 -4.51
N HIS A 263 0.01 21.15 -4.49
CA HIS A 263 0.68 22.01 -5.46
C HIS A 263 1.30 21.09 -6.52
N PHE A 264 0.74 21.11 -7.71
CA PHE A 264 1.24 20.29 -8.81
C PHE A 264 2.62 20.79 -9.23
N ASN A 265 3.58 19.88 -9.21
CA ASN A 265 4.87 20.16 -9.82
C ASN A 265 4.80 19.89 -11.32
N LEU A 266 4.81 20.95 -12.11
CA LEU A 266 4.79 20.88 -13.58
C LEU A 266 6.17 21.18 -14.19
N ASN A 267 7.22 21.27 -13.38
CA ASN A 267 8.57 21.50 -13.88
C ASN A 267 9.04 20.28 -14.68
N LEU A 268 9.21 20.43 -16.00
CA LEU A 268 9.61 19.35 -16.91
C LEU A 268 10.94 18.70 -16.53
N MET A 269 11.91 19.48 -16.03
CA MET A 269 13.21 18.94 -15.61
C MET A 269 13.08 18.04 -14.38
N GLU A 270 12.19 18.41 -13.46
CA GLU A 270 11.93 17.62 -12.27
C GLU A 270 11.10 16.38 -12.58
N LEU A 271 10.08 16.51 -13.43
CA LEU A 271 9.30 15.38 -13.94
C LEU A 271 10.22 14.37 -14.64
N TRP A 272 11.15 14.81 -15.48
CA TRP A 272 12.13 13.94 -16.11
C TRP A 272 13.06 13.27 -15.08
N ALA A 273 13.54 14.03 -14.09
CA ALA A 273 14.37 13.50 -13.01
C ALA A 273 13.64 12.44 -12.16
N ARG A 274 12.30 12.51 -12.07
CA ARG A 274 11.43 11.52 -11.39
C ARG A 274 11.13 10.31 -12.27
N ILE A 275 10.93 10.50 -13.58
CA ILE A 275 10.68 9.41 -14.54
C ILE A 275 11.93 8.53 -14.69
N ARG A 276 13.13 9.14 -14.78
CA ARG A 276 14.37 8.41 -15.03
C ARG A 276 14.59 7.21 -14.09
N PRO A 277 14.50 7.34 -12.76
CA PRO A 277 14.69 6.21 -11.86
C PRO A 277 13.51 5.20 -11.88
N LEU A 278 12.33 5.55 -12.40
CA LEU A 278 11.25 4.57 -12.61
C LEU A 278 11.60 3.54 -13.69
N GLY A 279 12.49 3.87 -14.62
CA GLY A 279 13.02 2.93 -15.61
C GLY A 279 14.22 2.11 -15.13
N ASN A 280 14.72 2.37 -13.93
CA ASN A 280 15.88 1.66 -13.39
C ASN A 280 15.48 0.29 -12.84
N VAL A 281 16.00 -0.77 -13.46
CA VAL A 281 15.80 -2.17 -13.04
C VAL A 281 16.86 -2.66 -12.04
N PHE A 282 17.86 -1.84 -11.75
CA PHE A 282 18.94 -2.11 -10.80
C PHE A 282 18.75 -1.31 -9.50
N ASP A 283 19.79 -1.28 -8.66
CA ASP A 283 19.80 -0.60 -7.37
C ASP A 283 19.21 0.81 -7.40
N GLY A 284 18.31 1.07 -6.45
CA GLY A 284 17.65 2.38 -6.26
C GLY A 284 16.43 2.62 -7.14
N GLY A 285 16.04 1.69 -8.02
CA GLY A 285 14.80 1.75 -8.79
C GLY A 285 13.61 1.06 -8.12
N PRO A 286 12.36 1.38 -8.52
CA PRO A 286 11.15 0.75 -7.95
C PRO A 286 11.02 -0.72 -8.34
N TRP A 287 11.75 -1.17 -9.36
CA TRP A 287 11.75 -2.57 -9.82
C TRP A 287 12.45 -3.51 -8.85
N VAL A 288 13.35 -3.03 -7.99
CA VAL A 288 13.91 -3.84 -6.90
C VAL A 288 12.80 -4.37 -5.98
N LEU A 289 11.68 -3.63 -5.88
CA LEU A 289 10.51 -4.02 -5.09
C LEU A 289 9.59 -5.02 -5.82
N LEU A 290 9.77 -5.23 -7.13
CA LEU A 290 9.02 -6.20 -7.94
C LEU A 290 9.59 -7.62 -7.86
N PHE A 291 10.88 -7.73 -7.56
CA PHE A 291 11.57 -9.00 -7.50
C PHE A 291 12.53 -9.03 -6.33
N PRO A 292 12.06 -9.48 -5.17
CA PRO A 292 12.94 -9.66 -4.04
C PRO A 292 13.76 -10.96 -4.16
N LEU A 293 14.33 -11.28 -5.33
CA LEU A 293 15.36 -12.33 -5.46
C LEU A 293 16.64 -11.99 -4.68
N GLY A 294 16.73 -10.76 -4.14
CA GLY A 294 17.86 -10.24 -3.38
C GLY A 294 18.26 -11.08 -2.16
N PHE A 295 17.42 -11.99 -1.67
CA PHE A 295 17.79 -12.98 -0.66
C PHE A 295 17.08 -14.32 -0.92
N PRO A 296 17.80 -15.46 -1.07
CA PRO A 296 19.24 -15.65 -0.85
C PRO A 296 20.11 -15.59 -2.13
N LEU A 297 19.56 -15.32 -3.32
CA LEU A 297 20.20 -15.67 -4.61
C LEU A 297 21.06 -14.59 -5.29
N GLY A 298 21.47 -13.51 -4.61
CA GLY A 298 22.57 -12.65 -5.11
C GLY A 298 22.27 -11.18 -5.39
N GLY A 299 21.36 -10.56 -4.63
CA GLY A 299 21.18 -9.11 -4.63
C GLY A 299 20.47 -8.51 -5.85
N SER A 300 20.25 -7.21 -5.80
CA SER A 300 19.58 -6.35 -6.80
C SER A 300 20.20 -6.36 -8.20
N VAL A 301 21.50 -6.68 -8.31
CA VAL A 301 22.22 -6.73 -9.59
C VAL A 301 21.79 -7.94 -10.42
N VAL A 302 21.74 -9.13 -9.81
CA VAL A 302 21.30 -10.37 -10.48
C VAL A 302 19.85 -10.23 -10.93
N GLN A 303 19.02 -9.65 -10.08
CA GLN A 303 17.63 -9.33 -10.37
C GLN A 303 17.47 -8.43 -11.59
N GLY A 304 18.24 -7.35 -11.67
CA GLY A 304 18.22 -6.43 -12.81
C GLY A 304 18.58 -7.13 -14.12
N TRP A 305 19.63 -7.96 -14.11
CA TRP A 305 20.02 -8.74 -15.29
C TRP A 305 18.97 -9.78 -15.70
N LEU A 306 18.38 -10.50 -14.74
CA LEU A 306 17.28 -11.43 -15.01
C LEU A 306 16.08 -10.71 -15.63
N THR A 307 15.75 -9.53 -15.12
CA THR A 307 14.66 -8.69 -15.67
C THR A 307 14.97 -8.29 -17.11
N ILE A 308 16.20 -7.85 -17.40
CA ILE A 308 16.63 -7.50 -18.77
C ILE A 308 16.55 -8.70 -19.70
N VAL A 309 17.09 -9.85 -19.30
CA VAL A 309 17.04 -11.09 -20.10
C VAL A 309 15.60 -11.49 -20.40
N LEU A 310 14.73 -11.42 -19.39
CA LEU A 310 13.31 -11.75 -19.52
C LEU A 310 12.60 -10.79 -20.50
N LEU A 311 12.83 -9.49 -20.39
CA LEU A 311 12.25 -8.48 -21.30
C LEU A 311 12.78 -8.63 -22.73
N LEU A 312 14.10 -8.79 -22.91
CA LEU A 312 14.71 -8.96 -24.23
C LEU A 312 14.20 -10.22 -24.92
N GLY A 313 14.14 -11.35 -24.20
CA GLY A 313 13.58 -12.58 -24.74
C GLY A 313 12.11 -12.42 -25.10
N ALA A 314 11.31 -11.74 -24.26
CA ALA A 314 9.90 -11.48 -24.56
C ALA A 314 9.72 -10.62 -25.83
N LEU A 315 10.59 -9.64 -26.05
CA LEU A 315 10.62 -8.86 -27.29
C LEU A 315 10.97 -9.76 -28.49
N CYS A 316 12.01 -10.60 -28.39
CA CYS A 316 12.39 -11.52 -29.47
C CYS A 316 11.26 -12.50 -29.83
N PHE A 317 10.69 -13.19 -28.84
CA PHE A 317 9.59 -14.14 -29.06
C PHE A 317 8.30 -13.44 -29.48
N GLY A 318 8.00 -12.27 -28.91
CA GLY A 318 6.88 -11.42 -29.28
C GLY A 318 6.96 -10.97 -30.75
N CYS A 319 8.12 -10.46 -31.18
CA CYS A 319 8.38 -10.08 -32.56
C CYS A 319 8.25 -11.28 -33.51
N LYS A 320 8.86 -12.42 -33.17
CA LYS A 320 8.74 -13.66 -33.97
C LYS A 320 7.27 -14.07 -34.15
N ARG A 321 6.48 -14.03 -33.08
CA ARG A 321 5.05 -14.36 -33.13
C ARG A 321 4.24 -13.34 -33.93
N PHE A 322 4.54 -12.05 -33.79
CA PHE A 322 3.90 -10.98 -34.54
C PHE A 322 4.11 -11.15 -36.04
N LEU A 323 5.36 -11.37 -36.47
CA LEU A 323 5.72 -11.58 -37.89
C LEU A 323 5.07 -12.84 -38.48
N LYS A 324 4.81 -13.86 -37.66
CA LYS A 324 4.10 -15.09 -38.07
C LYS A 324 2.57 -14.99 -37.98
N SER A 325 2.02 -13.89 -37.48
CA SER A 325 0.58 -13.78 -37.28
C SER A 325 -0.16 -13.63 -38.61
N GLU A 326 -1.33 -14.26 -38.74
CA GLU A 326 -2.16 -14.13 -39.95
C GLU A 326 -2.54 -12.68 -40.25
N PHE A 327 -2.71 -11.87 -39.21
CA PHE A 327 -3.01 -10.45 -39.34
C PHE A 327 -1.86 -9.68 -40.00
N TYR A 328 -0.61 -9.94 -39.61
CA TYR A 328 0.56 -9.34 -40.26
C TYR A 328 0.73 -9.84 -41.69
N LEU A 329 0.58 -11.15 -41.92
CA LEU A 329 0.74 -11.76 -43.24
C LEU A 329 -0.29 -11.24 -44.26
N ARG A 330 -1.53 -10.96 -43.83
CA ARG A 330 -2.59 -10.42 -44.70
C ARG A 330 -2.59 -8.89 -44.79
N HIS A 331 -2.24 -8.18 -43.71
CA HIS A 331 -2.38 -6.73 -43.60
C HIS A 331 -1.15 -6.05 -42.95
N SER A 332 0.03 -6.27 -43.51
CA SER A 332 1.33 -5.87 -42.93
C SER A 332 1.41 -4.40 -42.48
N LYS A 333 1.01 -3.45 -43.33
CA LYS A 333 1.03 -2.00 -43.00
C LYS A 333 0.11 -1.65 -41.82
N GLN A 334 -1.12 -2.17 -41.84
CA GLN A 334 -2.10 -1.93 -40.78
C GLN A 334 -1.67 -2.60 -39.46
N ALA A 335 -1.07 -3.79 -39.53
CA ALA A 335 -0.54 -4.49 -38.38
C ALA A 335 0.62 -3.72 -37.71
N LEU A 336 1.56 -3.19 -38.49
CA LEU A 336 2.66 -2.37 -37.97
C LEU A 336 2.16 -1.07 -37.33
N PHE A 337 1.22 -0.38 -37.99
CA PHE A 337 0.61 0.83 -37.44
C PHE A 337 -0.13 0.53 -36.12
N THR A 338 -0.88 -0.58 -36.08
CA THR A 338 -1.58 -1.05 -34.87
C THR A 338 -0.60 -1.36 -33.73
N LEU A 339 0.51 -2.04 -34.03
CA LEU A 339 1.56 -2.32 -33.04
C LEU A 339 2.16 -1.02 -32.48
N GLY A 340 2.45 -0.03 -33.34
CA GLY A 340 2.91 1.28 -32.91
C GLY A 340 1.92 1.98 -31.98
N GLN A 341 0.62 1.94 -32.29
CA GLN A 341 -0.43 2.47 -31.41
C GLN A 341 -0.46 1.76 -30.06
N ILE A 342 -0.36 0.43 -30.03
CA ILE A 342 -0.34 -0.35 -28.78
C ILE A 342 0.86 0.07 -27.91
N ILE A 343 2.05 0.18 -28.49
CA ILE A 343 3.26 0.60 -27.77
C ILE A 343 3.08 1.99 -27.15
N ILE A 344 2.52 2.95 -27.91
CA ILE A 344 2.23 4.30 -27.41
C ILE A 344 1.24 4.26 -26.24
N PHE A 345 0.16 3.47 -26.35
CA PHE A 345 -0.84 3.33 -25.29
C PHE A 345 -0.23 2.70 -24.02
N ILE A 346 0.60 1.67 -24.16
CA ILE A 346 1.30 1.04 -23.04
C ILE A 346 2.24 2.03 -22.36
N ALA A 347 3.06 2.75 -23.12
CA ALA A 347 3.99 3.76 -22.59
C ALA A 347 3.24 4.88 -21.86
N ALA A 348 2.16 5.41 -22.46
CA ALA A 348 1.31 6.41 -21.84
C ALA A 348 0.68 5.91 -20.53
N LEU A 349 0.27 4.64 -20.46
CA LEU A 349 -0.29 4.06 -19.24
C LEU A 349 0.74 3.81 -18.14
N PHE A 350 1.99 3.49 -18.46
CA PHE A 350 3.06 3.44 -17.45
C PHE A 350 3.29 4.82 -16.80
N ILE A 351 3.30 5.88 -17.62
CA ILE A 351 3.37 7.25 -17.12
C ILE A 351 2.14 7.57 -16.29
N PHE A 352 0.95 7.18 -16.77
CA PHE A 352 -0.31 7.37 -16.07
C PHE A 352 -0.34 6.69 -14.70
N CYS A 353 0.10 5.44 -14.57
CA CYS A 353 0.21 4.72 -13.30
C CYS A 353 1.12 5.46 -12.30
N SER A 354 2.10 6.20 -12.81
CA SER A 354 3.03 7.02 -12.04
C SER A 354 2.54 8.45 -11.83
N GLY A 355 1.37 8.82 -12.36
CA GLY A 355 0.86 10.18 -12.37
C GLY A 355 0.84 10.82 -10.99
N PHE A 356 0.42 10.10 -9.95
CA PHE A 356 0.44 10.61 -8.58
C PHE A 356 1.85 10.95 -8.08
N TYR A 357 2.82 10.05 -8.27
CA TYR A 357 4.22 10.29 -7.89
C TYR A 357 4.88 11.43 -8.67
N LEU A 358 4.49 11.60 -9.93
CA LEU A 358 5.04 12.65 -10.78
C LEU A 358 4.57 14.05 -10.36
N ILE A 359 3.33 14.18 -9.90
CA ILE A 359 2.72 15.50 -9.63
C ILE A 359 2.93 16.02 -8.20
N ILE A 360 3.31 15.18 -7.22
CA ILE A 360 3.52 15.64 -5.83
C ILE A 360 4.67 16.66 -5.75
N PRO A 361 4.62 17.68 -4.88
CA PRO A 361 5.59 18.77 -4.89
C PRO A 361 6.98 18.38 -4.38
N VAL A 362 7.10 17.42 -3.46
CA VAL A 362 8.39 17.00 -2.89
C VAL A 362 8.80 15.62 -3.40
N ARG A 363 10.09 15.47 -3.69
CA ARG A 363 10.70 14.18 -4.02
C ARG A 363 10.72 13.30 -2.77
N GLU A 364 9.73 12.43 -2.64
CA GLU A 364 9.79 11.36 -1.64
C GLU A 364 10.79 10.28 -2.07
N ASP A 365 11.44 9.67 -1.07
CA ASP A 365 12.24 8.47 -1.27
C ASP A 365 11.40 7.38 -1.93
N MET A 366 12.03 6.60 -2.83
CA MET A 366 11.47 5.44 -3.52
C MET A 366 10.95 4.33 -2.57
N GLY A 367 11.09 4.52 -1.26
CA GLY A 367 10.55 3.64 -0.24
C GLY A 367 9.08 3.90 0.12
N SER A 368 8.42 4.94 -0.40
CA SER A 368 7.09 5.35 0.06
C SER A 368 5.93 4.58 -0.62
N ARG A 369 4.79 4.50 0.07
CA ARG A 369 3.53 3.93 -0.46
C ARG A 369 2.96 4.69 -1.66
N LEU A 370 3.47 5.89 -1.97
CA LEU A 370 3.00 6.71 -3.09
C LEU A 370 3.40 6.14 -4.45
N ILE A 371 4.44 5.31 -4.52
CA ILE A 371 4.88 4.65 -5.76
C ILE A 371 4.24 3.27 -5.98
N PHE A 372 3.27 2.85 -5.16
CA PHE A 372 2.64 1.53 -5.25
C PHE A 372 2.11 1.22 -6.65
N ALA A 373 1.36 2.15 -7.27
CA ALA A 373 0.81 1.95 -8.61
C ALA A 373 1.91 1.83 -9.68
N SER A 374 3.02 2.58 -9.54
CA SER A 374 4.19 2.45 -10.40
C SER A 374 4.83 1.07 -10.29
N VAL A 375 5.03 0.58 -9.05
CA VAL A 375 5.56 -0.77 -8.80
C VAL A 375 4.59 -1.82 -9.37
N ALA A 376 3.31 -1.78 -9.01
CA ALA A 376 2.30 -2.72 -9.46
C ALA A 376 2.18 -2.82 -10.99
N SER A 377 2.39 -1.69 -11.71
CA SER A 377 2.34 -1.65 -13.18
C SER A 377 3.41 -2.51 -13.86
N GLY A 378 4.51 -2.84 -13.17
CA GLY A 378 5.55 -3.72 -13.69
C GLY A 378 5.13 -5.19 -13.81
N PHE A 379 4.21 -5.66 -12.97
CA PHE A 379 3.70 -7.04 -13.00
C PHE A 379 3.01 -7.44 -14.31
N PRO A 380 2.10 -6.63 -14.90
CA PRO A 380 1.56 -6.91 -16.23
C PRO A 380 2.64 -7.19 -17.27
N LEU A 381 3.70 -6.38 -17.30
CA LEU A 381 4.82 -6.54 -18.23
C LEU A 381 5.65 -7.79 -17.92
N LEU A 382 5.89 -8.06 -16.64
CA LEU A 382 6.57 -9.27 -16.18
C LEU A 382 5.82 -10.53 -16.60
N PHE A 383 4.53 -10.63 -16.26
CA PHE A 383 3.71 -11.78 -16.61
C PHE A 383 3.54 -11.94 -18.11
N TRP A 384 3.40 -10.82 -18.85
CA TRP A 384 3.40 -10.86 -20.30
C TRP A 384 4.72 -11.43 -20.84
N SER A 385 5.85 -11.02 -20.25
CA SER A 385 7.16 -11.49 -20.66
C SER A 385 7.34 -12.98 -20.41
N ILE A 386 6.97 -13.48 -19.23
CA ILE A 386 6.93 -14.93 -18.92
C ILE A 386 6.02 -15.67 -19.91
N TYR A 387 4.85 -15.11 -20.20
CA TYR A 387 3.92 -15.66 -21.17
C TYR A 387 4.53 -15.75 -22.59
N ARG A 388 5.35 -14.78 -23.01
CA ARG A 388 6.04 -14.83 -24.32
C ARG A 388 7.19 -15.84 -24.34
N TRP A 389 7.96 -15.94 -23.27
CA TRP A 389 9.00 -16.97 -23.13
C TRP A 389 8.44 -18.39 -23.23
N SER A 390 7.22 -18.59 -22.73
CA SER A 390 6.59 -19.90 -22.79
C SER A 390 6.24 -20.40 -24.21
N ASP A 391 6.35 -19.55 -25.24
CA ASP A 391 6.22 -19.94 -26.65
C ASP A 391 7.40 -20.84 -27.13
N VAL A 392 8.43 -21.05 -26.31
CA VAL A 392 9.48 -22.07 -26.53
C VAL A 392 8.98 -23.48 -26.24
N PHE A 393 8.03 -23.63 -25.31
CA PHE A 393 7.49 -24.94 -24.93
C PHE A 393 6.35 -25.35 -25.85
N SER A 394 6.07 -26.66 -25.92
CA SER A 394 4.91 -27.15 -26.66
C SER A 394 3.60 -26.68 -26.01
N ALA A 395 2.53 -26.61 -26.80
CA ALA A 395 1.22 -26.11 -26.34
C ALA A 395 0.67 -26.85 -25.12
N GLN A 396 1.01 -28.13 -24.96
CA GLN A 396 0.59 -28.98 -23.84
C GLN A 396 1.24 -28.56 -22.50
N PHE A 397 2.50 -28.11 -22.52
CA PHE A 397 3.24 -27.73 -21.31
C PHE A 397 3.22 -26.23 -21.02
N LYS A 398 2.84 -25.42 -22.01
CA LYS A 398 2.88 -23.95 -21.93
C LYS A 398 2.22 -23.40 -20.66
N PHE A 399 0.95 -23.73 -20.42
CA PHE A 399 0.20 -23.20 -19.28
C PHE A 399 0.73 -23.71 -17.93
N ALA A 400 1.16 -24.98 -17.87
CA ALA A 400 1.76 -25.54 -16.67
C ALA A 400 3.08 -24.84 -16.34
N ALA A 401 3.96 -24.64 -17.33
CA ALA A 401 5.23 -23.94 -17.15
C ALA A 401 5.03 -22.50 -16.68
N ILE A 402 4.10 -21.75 -17.30
CA ILE A 402 3.77 -20.38 -16.86
C ILE A 402 3.26 -20.39 -15.41
N SER A 403 2.32 -21.28 -15.08
CA SER A 403 1.77 -21.38 -13.72
C SER A 403 2.83 -21.75 -12.69
N ILE A 404 3.80 -22.62 -13.03
CA ILE A 404 4.92 -22.95 -12.14
C ILE A 404 5.81 -21.74 -11.92
N VAL A 405 6.18 -21.01 -12.98
CA VAL A 405 7.07 -19.84 -12.86
C VAL A 405 6.40 -18.72 -12.06
N ILE A 406 5.15 -18.36 -12.37
CA ILE A 406 4.41 -17.35 -11.62
C ILE A 406 4.11 -17.84 -10.20
N GLY A 407 3.84 -19.13 -10.01
CA GLY A 407 3.68 -19.75 -8.69
C GLY A 407 4.95 -19.66 -7.84
N LEU A 408 6.12 -19.86 -8.43
CA LEU A 408 7.40 -19.68 -7.73
C LEU A 408 7.61 -18.22 -7.30
N PHE A 409 7.29 -17.25 -8.15
CA PHE A 409 7.32 -15.83 -7.77
C PHE A 409 6.38 -15.56 -6.59
N PHE A 410 5.14 -16.02 -6.68
CA PHE A 410 4.15 -15.90 -5.62
C PHE A 410 4.62 -16.51 -4.29
N LEU A 411 5.23 -17.71 -4.33
CA LEU A 411 5.72 -18.39 -3.13
C LEU A 411 6.89 -17.64 -2.49
N LEU A 412 7.83 -17.13 -3.29
CA LEU A 412 8.97 -16.33 -2.80
C LEU A 412 8.50 -15.01 -2.18
N GLU A 413 7.57 -14.31 -2.84
CA GLU A 413 6.96 -13.10 -2.32
C GLU A 413 6.19 -13.38 -1.02
N GLY A 414 5.43 -14.48 -0.96
CA GLY A 414 4.70 -14.88 0.24
C GLY A 414 5.62 -15.20 1.42
N TYR A 415 6.71 -15.92 1.18
CA TYR A 415 7.72 -16.24 2.18
C TYR A 415 8.37 -14.96 2.75
N GLN A 416 8.76 -14.04 1.90
CA GLN A 416 9.41 -12.80 2.33
C GLN A 416 8.44 -11.82 2.96
N ALA A 417 7.20 -11.80 2.49
CA ALA A 417 6.12 -11.07 3.13
C ALA A 417 5.93 -11.54 4.57
N ASN A 418 5.85 -12.86 4.77
CA ASN A 418 5.76 -13.46 6.08
C ASN A 418 6.95 -13.08 6.98
N ILE A 419 8.19 -13.32 6.54
CA ILE A 419 9.39 -13.04 7.35
C ILE A 419 9.49 -11.56 7.70
N LYS A 420 9.32 -10.67 6.72
CA LYS A 420 9.46 -9.23 6.93
C LYS A 420 8.44 -8.74 7.97
N ILE A 421 7.19 -9.16 7.82
CA ILE A 421 6.10 -8.72 8.69
C ILE A 421 6.20 -9.34 10.07
N MET A 422 6.62 -10.60 10.17
CA MET A 422 6.92 -11.23 11.44
C MET A 422 8.07 -10.53 12.18
N TYR A 423 9.16 -10.21 11.47
CA TYR A 423 10.30 -9.45 12.03
C TYR A 423 9.84 -8.09 12.56
N ASP A 424 9.10 -7.32 11.76
CA ASP A 424 8.64 -5.98 12.15
C ASP A 424 7.65 -6.04 13.32
N ALA A 425 6.74 -7.04 13.34
CA ALA A 425 5.81 -7.27 14.44
C ALA A 425 6.53 -7.63 15.75
N LEU A 426 7.50 -8.55 15.70
CA LEU A 426 8.33 -8.91 16.84
C LEU A 426 9.12 -7.70 17.35
N HIS A 427 9.66 -6.90 16.44
CA HIS A 427 10.38 -5.68 16.79
C HIS A 427 9.49 -4.68 17.56
N PHE A 428 8.26 -4.44 17.09
CA PHE A 428 7.31 -3.58 17.82
C PHE A 428 6.91 -4.16 19.17
N ALA A 429 6.67 -5.47 19.26
CA ALA A 429 6.34 -6.14 20.50
C ALA A 429 7.47 -6.03 21.52
N GLN A 430 8.71 -6.35 21.13
CA GLN A 430 9.90 -6.22 21.98
C GLN A 430 10.10 -4.79 22.45
N THR A 431 9.90 -3.81 21.56
CA THR A 431 9.99 -2.39 21.89
C THR A 431 9.00 -1.99 22.98
N LEU A 432 7.74 -2.43 22.86
CA LEU A 432 6.69 -2.16 23.84
C LEU A 432 7.02 -2.83 25.18
N THR A 433 7.35 -4.12 25.17
CA THR A 433 7.71 -4.89 26.37
C THR A 433 8.96 -4.33 27.07
N SER A 434 9.95 -3.86 26.31
CA SER A 434 11.16 -3.24 26.87
C SER A 434 10.82 -1.94 27.62
N VAL A 435 10.01 -1.07 27.01
CA VAL A 435 9.54 0.18 27.64
C VAL A 435 8.70 -0.13 28.90
N GLU A 436 7.78 -1.08 28.81
CA GLU A 436 6.99 -1.53 29.96
C GLU A 436 7.85 -2.05 31.10
N THR A 437 8.83 -2.90 30.77
CA THR A 437 9.72 -3.50 31.76
C THR A 437 10.57 -2.45 32.46
N GLN A 438 11.09 -1.45 31.72
CA GLN A 438 11.86 -0.36 32.31
C GLN A 438 11.00 0.52 33.22
N ILE A 439 9.78 0.86 32.82
CA ILE A 439 8.84 1.62 33.65
C ILE A 439 8.48 0.82 34.91
N ASN A 440 8.13 -0.45 34.76
CA ASN A 440 7.74 -1.31 35.86
C ASN A 440 8.87 -1.49 36.88
N ARG A 441 10.12 -1.73 36.43
CA ARG A 441 11.29 -1.81 37.31
C ARG A 441 11.53 -0.50 38.06
N TYR A 442 11.38 0.63 37.39
CA TYR A 442 11.54 1.94 38.01
C TYR A 442 10.49 2.18 39.11
N LEU A 443 9.23 1.86 38.85
CA LEU A 443 8.13 1.97 39.82
C LEU A 443 8.27 0.96 40.96
N ALA A 444 8.69 -0.28 40.69
CA ALA A 444 8.86 -1.34 41.68
C ALA A 444 9.95 -1.01 42.72
N ASN A 445 10.94 -0.18 42.36
CA ASN A 445 11.96 0.32 43.27
C ASN A 445 11.45 1.41 44.23
N GLY A 446 10.15 1.76 44.19
CA GLY A 446 9.54 2.77 45.04
C GLY A 446 9.71 4.21 44.53
N ASN A 447 10.27 4.40 43.33
CA ASN A 447 10.47 5.73 42.76
C ASN A 447 9.16 6.31 42.23
N GLN A 448 8.94 7.61 42.43
CA GLN A 448 7.88 8.33 41.75
C GLN A 448 8.29 8.66 40.31
N LEU A 449 7.39 8.39 39.36
CA LEU A 449 7.61 8.64 37.94
C LEU A 449 6.89 9.91 37.51
N ARG A 450 7.64 10.99 37.23
CA ARG A 450 7.11 12.22 36.62
C ARG A 450 7.65 12.53 35.24
N ARG A 451 8.75 11.90 34.84
CA ARG A 451 9.34 12.11 33.50
C ARG A 451 9.86 10.82 32.91
N ILE A 452 9.47 10.55 31.66
CA ILE A 452 10.09 9.54 30.80
C ILE A 452 10.87 10.30 29.73
N HIS A 453 12.17 10.02 29.65
CA HIS A 453 13.06 10.68 28.70
C HIS A 453 13.67 9.66 27.73
N PHE A 454 13.46 9.86 26.44
CA PHE A 454 13.99 8.99 25.38
C PHE A 454 15.23 9.59 24.73
N VAL A 455 16.29 8.79 24.61
CA VAL A 455 17.45 9.14 23.78
C VAL A 455 17.28 8.52 22.40
N ILE A 456 17.02 9.35 21.38
CA ILE A 456 16.52 8.89 20.06
C ILE A 456 17.55 9.14 18.96
N PRO A 457 18.02 8.09 18.23
CA PRO A 457 18.93 8.25 17.11
C PRO A 457 18.28 9.01 15.95
N GLY A 458 19.08 9.80 15.23
CA GLY A 458 18.67 10.91 14.34
C GLY A 458 17.54 10.65 13.32
N LYS A 459 17.26 9.40 12.95
CA LYS A 459 16.31 9.04 11.89
C LYS A 459 14.86 8.86 12.36
N GLU A 460 14.62 8.64 13.66
CA GLU A 460 13.26 8.39 14.16
C GLU A 460 12.56 9.70 14.57
N HIS A 461 11.26 9.80 14.29
CA HIS A 461 10.44 10.92 14.74
C HIS A 461 10.17 10.85 16.25
N PRO A 462 10.60 11.85 17.05
CA PRO A 462 10.54 11.78 18.50
C PRO A 462 9.14 11.64 19.09
N TYR A 463 8.16 12.27 18.46
CA TYR A 463 6.78 12.30 18.95
C TYR A 463 6.14 10.91 19.03
N ASN A 464 6.61 9.93 18.25
CA ASN A 464 6.09 8.55 18.33
C ASN A 464 6.32 7.92 19.71
N LYS A 465 7.36 8.35 20.43
CA LYS A 465 7.65 7.86 21.78
C LYS A 465 6.62 8.30 22.82
N PHE A 466 5.91 9.41 22.59
CA PHE A 466 4.79 9.82 23.43
C PHE A 466 3.71 8.74 23.48
N PHE A 467 3.32 8.27 22.30
CA PHE A 467 2.26 7.28 22.16
C PHE A 467 2.70 5.89 22.65
N LEU A 468 3.95 5.51 22.38
CA LEU A 468 4.56 4.28 22.91
C LEU A 468 4.58 4.29 24.45
N ALA A 469 5.08 5.36 25.07
CA ALA A 469 5.11 5.50 26.52
C ALA A 469 3.70 5.45 27.12
N ASN A 470 2.74 6.10 26.47
CA ASN A 470 1.35 6.05 26.91
C ASN A 470 0.78 4.63 26.82
N ALA A 471 1.02 3.90 25.72
CA ALA A 471 0.54 2.53 25.56
C ALA A 471 1.09 1.60 26.65
N ALA A 472 2.37 1.76 27.02
CA ALA A 472 2.98 1.03 28.14
C ALA A 472 2.36 1.41 29.49
N LEU A 473 2.18 2.71 29.76
CA LEU A 473 1.57 3.19 31.01
C LEU A 473 0.11 2.76 31.16
N VAL A 474 -0.67 2.72 30.08
CA VAL A 474 -2.05 2.20 30.11
C VAL A 474 -2.06 0.75 30.57
N GLN A 475 -1.12 -0.07 30.11
CA GLN A 475 -1.05 -1.48 30.50
C GLN A 475 -0.59 -1.67 31.95
N LEU A 476 0.33 -0.84 32.42
CA LEU A 476 0.88 -0.94 33.78
C LEU A 476 -0.03 -0.32 34.85
N LEU A 477 -0.54 0.88 34.60
CA LEU A 477 -1.27 1.68 35.60
C LEU A 477 -2.79 1.62 35.39
N GLY A 478 -3.26 1.34 34.17
CA GLY A 478 -4.66 1.45 33.77
C GLY A 478 -5.02 2.84 33.25
N GLN A 479 -6.06 2.92 32.41
CA GLN A 479 -6.54 4.17 31.83
C GLN A 479 -7.05 5.14 32.91
N GLY A 480 -6.74 6.44 32.74
CA GLY A 480 -7.29 7.53 33.57
C GLY A 480 -6.62 7.74 34.93
N LYS A 481 -5.66 6.89 35.33
CA LYS A 481 -4.94 7.06 36.62
C LYS A 481 -3.81 8.09 36.60
N TYR A 482 -3.36 8.48 35.41
CA TYR A 482 -2.27 9.42 35.20
C TYR A 482 -2.61 10.41 34.08
N GLN A 483 -1.96 11.56 34.07
CA GLN A 483 -2.04 12.51 32.97
C GLN A 483 -0.71 12.56 32.24
N ILE A 484 -0.65 12.07 31.00
CA ILE A 484 0.56 12.14 30.19
C ILE A 484 0.58 13.41 29.34
N LYS A 485 1.74 14.07 29.24
CA LYS A 485 1.92 15.26 28.40
C LYS A 485 3.24 15.19 27.64
N TRP A 486 3.21 15.58 26.37
CA TRP A 486 4.43 15.84 25.62
C TRP A 486 5.01 17.18 26.05
N CYS A 487 6.22 17.17 26.61
CA CYS A 487 6.91 18.36 27.10
C CYS A 487 8.19 18.68 26.30
N SER A 488 8.29 18.18 25.07
CA SER A 488 9.41 18.46 24.16
C SER A 488 8.94 19.26 22.95
N LEU A 489 9.85 19.59 22.01
CA LEU A 489 9.53 20.34 20.80
C LEU A 489 8.29 19.75 20.09
N PRO A 490 7.25 20.55 19.86
CA PRO A 490 6.07 20.15 19.09
C PRO A 490 6.43 19.79 17.64
N ARG A 491 5.56 18.98 17.03
CA ARG A 491 5.70 18.60 15.61
C ARG A 491 5.65 19.85 14.71
N GLY A 492 6.66 19.99 13.85
CA GLY A 492 6.70 21.04 12.82
C GLY A 492 7.33 22.37 13.26
N ILE A 493 7.87 22.46 14.47
CA ILE A 493 8.68 23.60 14.91
C ILE A 493 10.15 23.32 14.57
N SER A 494 10.79 24.28 13.91
CA SER A 494 12.21 24.22 13.54
C SER A 494 13.09 24.52 14.75
N GLY A 495 14.09 23.68 15.02
CA GLY A 495 15.03 23.86 16.12
C GLY A 495 15.53 22.51 16.64
N ALA A 496 16.56 22.54 17.49
CA ALA A 496 17.02 21.36 18.22
C ALA A 496 16.49 21.40 19.66
N GLU A 497 16.28 20.23 20.27
CA GLU A 497 15.72 20.14 21.63
C GLU A 497 16.63 20.79 22.68
N GLN A 498 17.94 20.82 22.42
CA GLN A 498 18.93 21.53 23.24
C GLN A 498 18.61 23.02 23.41
N ASP A 499 17.97 23.65 22.42
CA ASP A 499 17.67 25.09 22.44
C ASP A 499 16.40 25.40 23.25
N HIS A 500 15.56 24.40 23.50
CA HIS A 500 14.25 24.52 24.16
C HIS A 500 14.20 23.86 25.54
N GLN A 501 15.36 23.59 26.16
CA GLN A 501 15.45 22.93 27.48
C GLN A 501 14.69 23.68 28.59
N THR A 502 14.64 25.01 28.54
CA THR A 502 13.93 25.83 29.53
C THR A 502 12.41 25.69 29.41
N GLU A 503 11.89 25.67 28.18
CA GLU A 503 10.47 25.44 27.92
C GLU A 503 10.05 24.02 28.33
N MET A 504 10.90 23.03 28.05
CA MET A 504 10.70 21.65 28.46
C MET A 504 10.57 21.54 29.99
N LEU A 505 11.51 22.12 30.74
CA LEU A 505 11.46 22.12 32.21
C LEU A 505 10.22 22.84 32.75
N THR A 506 9.85 23.98 32.14
CA THR A 506 8.65 24.72 32.52
C THR A 506 7.38 23.88 32.32
N CYS A 507 7.31 23.12 31.22
CA CYS A 507 6.22 22.17 30.98
C CYS A 507 6.17 21.06 32.05
N ILE A 508 7.32 20.49 32.41
CA ILE A 508 7.42 19.43 33.43
C ILE A 508 6.94 19.94 34.79
N HIS A 509 7.39 21.11 35.22
CA HIS A 509 7.01 21.69 36.52
C HIS A 509 5.55 22.12 36.60
N GLY A 510 4.93 22.44 35.46
CA GLY A 510 3.51 22.79 35.37
C GLY A 510 2.55 21.59 35.35
N LEU A 511 3.03 20.36 35.49
CA LEU A 511 2.18 19.17 35.54
C LEU A 511 1.58 18.94 36.93
N PRO A 512 0.36 18.37 37.02
CA PRO A 512 -0.22 17.95 38.29
C PRO A 512 0.56 16.79 38.92
N GLU A 513 0.25 16.42 40.17
CA GLU A 513 1.03 15.42 40.90
C GLU A 513 1.07 14.03 40.23
N ASN A 514 -0.02 13.64 39.56
CA ASN A 514 -0.12 12.41 38.77
C ASN A 514 0.27 12.60 37.29
N GLY A 515 0.95 13.71 36.99
CA GLY A 515 1.39 14.09 35.65
C GLY A 515 2.71 13.42 35.27
N ILE A 516 2.75 12.84 34.08
CA ILE A 516 3.95 12.21 33.50
C ILE A 516 4.33 12.96 32.23
N ALA A 517 5.48 13.62 32.24
CA ALA A 517 6.07 14.24 31.07
C ALA A 517 6.77 13.21 30.20
N VAL A 518 6.57 13.27 28.88
CA VAL A 518 7.42 12.58 27.91
C VAL A 518 8.30 13.62 27.22
N THR A 519 9.60 13.32 27.19
CA THR A 519 10.62 14.19 26.59
C THR A 519 11.61 13.36 25.77
N TYR A 520 12.39 14.01 24.90
CA TYR A 520 13.44 13.34 24.15
C TYR A 520 14.76 14.14 24.12
N SER A 521 15.83 13.51 23.65
CA SER A 521 17.09 14.14 23.24
C SER A 521 17.75 13.31 22.15
N ARG A 522 18.71 13.88 21.42
CA ARG A 522 19.64 13.14 20.56
C ARG A 522 20.83 12.62 21.40
N PRO A 523 21.54 11.56 20.94
CA PRO A 523 22.66 10.98 21.69
C PRO A 523 23.75 11.99 22.10
N ASP A 524 23.97 13.00 21.26
CA ASP A 524 25.03 14.01 21.43
C ASP A 524 24.54 15.28 22.16
N GLU A 525 23.24 15.35 22.50
CA GLU A 525 22.64 16.51 23.16
C GLU A 525 22.73 16.40 24.69
N PRO A 526 23.01 17.50 25.40
CA PRO A 526 23.08 17.49 26.86
C PRO A 526 21.69 17.23 27.49
N ILE A 527 21.64 16.28 28.44
CA ILE A 527 20.41 15.89 29.13
C ILE A 527 20.38 16.49 30.53
N LYS A 528 19.39 17.37 30.81
CA LYS A 528 19.13 17.82 32.18
C LYS A 528 18.41 16.73 32.97
N ILE A 529 19.10 16.12 33.94
CA ILE A 529 18.56 15.06 34.80
C ILE A 529 17.68 15.66 35.91
N THR A 530 16.51 15.07 36.14
CA THR A 530 15.60 15.42 37.25
C THR A 530 15.40 14.20 38.16
N GLN A 531 15.07 14.39 39.45
CA GLN A 531 15.01 13.30 40.44
C GLN A 531 13.98 12.20 40.09
N GLU A 532 12.85 12.56 39.49
CA GLU A 532 11.74 11.64 39.17
C GLU A 532 11.73 11.23 37.68
N MET A 533 12.92 11.05 37.12
CA MET A 533 13.14 10.79 35.69
C MET A 533 13.60 9.36 35.43
N LEU A 534 12.85 8.68 34.57
CA LEU A 534 13.29 7.45 33.92
C LEU A 534 13.97 7.80 32.59
N LEU A 535 15.26 7.51 32.51
CA LEU A 535 16.05 7.67 31.29
C LEU A 535 16.04 6.36 30.49
N MET A 536 15.39 6.38 29.33
CA MET A 536 15.32 5.27 28.39
C MET A 536 16.58 5.28 27.51
N LYS A 537 17.53 4.38 27.81
CA LYS A 537 18.67 4.15 26.92
C LYS A 537 18.26 3.21 25.80
N ASN A 538 18.49 3.63 24.56
CA ASN A 538 18.29 2.77 23.41
C ASN A 538 19.32 1.63 23.43
N GLN A 539 18.95 0.42 23.88
CA GLN A 539 19.77 -0.80 23.74
C GLN A 539 19.61 -1.47 22.35
N PHE A 540 18.98 -0.77 21.41
CA PHE A 540 18.43 -1.29 20.15
C PHE A 540 19.44 -1.94 19.20
N GLU A 541 20.74 -1.63 19.27
CA GLU A 541 21.73 -2.25 18.37
C GLU A 541 22.06 -3.71 18.75
N ILE A 542 21.98 -4.08 20.03
CA ILE A 542 22.30 -5.45 20.49
C ILE A 542 21.13 -6.40 20.21
N GLU A 543 19.89 -5.94 20.46
CA GLU A 543 18.66 -6.73 20.25
C GLU A 543 18.37 -7.00 18.76
N GLN A 544 18.74 -6.09 17.85
CA GLN A 544 18.56 -6.27 16.40
C GLN A 544 19.48 -7.34 15.80
N VAL A 545 20.69 -7.52 16.35
CA VAL A 545 21.61 -8.57 15.91
C VAL A 545 21.11 -9.95 16.36
N GLU A 546 20.61 -10.04 17.58
CA GLU A 546 20.05 -11.28 18.13
C GLU A 546 18.76 -11.71 17.42
N LEU A 547 17.86 -10.76 17.13
CA LEU A 547 16.63 -11.03 16.37
C LEU A 547 16.92 -11.43 14.91
N ARG A 548 17.94 -10.84 14.27
CA ARG A 548 18.42 -11.27 12.94
C ARG A 548 19.00 -12.68 12.98
N ASN A 549 19.74 -13.04 14.01
CA ASN A 549 20.35 -14.36 14.14
C ASN A 549 19.33 -15.46 14.49
N LEU A 550 18.20 -15.13 15.11
CA LEU A 550 17.10 -16.06 15.39
C LEU A 550 16.20 -16.32 14.17
N LEU A 551 16.24 -15.44 13.16
CA LEU A 551 15.39 -15.49 11.97
C LEU A 551 16.14 -15.85 10.68
N ALA A 552 17.48 -15.87 10.73
CA ALA A 552 18.35 -16.44 9.71
C ALA A 552 18.52 -17.94 9.95
#